data_AF-U6MF55-F1
#
_entry.id   AF-U6MF55-F1
#
_cell.length_a   1.000
_cell.length_b   1.000
_cell.length_c   1.000
_cell.angle_alpha   90.00
_cell.angle_beta   90.00
_cell.angle_gamma   90.00
#
_symmetry.space_group_name_H-M   'P 1'
#
loop_
_entity.id
_entity.type
_entity.pdbx_description
1 polymer ?
#
loop_
_entity_poly.entity_id
_entity_poly.type
_entity_poly.pdbx_seq_one_letter_code
_entity_poly.pdbx_strand_id
1 'polypeptide(L)'
;MRVLRLSAYLLSGGSAKPHWSQLVALSSFFATSMFITSYYNDTYQKIVDLTSLLEYYAARVLDEEGFWSTKEKEREKRLLLLQQQQQRLESCWSAALAAATEAKDFNSLKGPLRAFSLSFTSNNLSGNWGDYVNRQDNKNAIMRPSRPMFTDVFIPPTK
;
A
#
# COMPACT_ATOMS: atom_id res chain seq x y z
N MET A 1 24.15 5.62 39.55
CA MET A 1 24.46 4.92 38.27
C MET A 1 25.80 4.17 38.21
N ARG A 2 26.82 4.45 39.06
CA ARG A 2 28.10 3.70 39.02
C ARG A 2 28.02 2.25 39.53
N VAL A 3 27.14 1.96 40.50
CA VAL A 3 27.03 0.64 41.14
C VAL A 3 26.43 -0.43 40.21
N LEU A 4 25.50 -0.04 39.33
CA LEU A 4 24.87 -0.95 38.35
C LEU A 4 25.81 -1.34 37.20
N ARG A 5 26.77 -0.48 36.83
CA ARG A 5 27.77 -0.81 35.81
C ARG A 5 28.81 -1.81 36.32
N LEU A 6 29.25 -1.68 37.57
CA LEU A 6 30.21 -2.59 38.20
C LEU A 6 29.66 -4.02 38.32
N SER A 7 28.38 -4.15 38.66
CA SER A 7 27.71 -5.45 38.85
C SER A 7 27.51 -6.20 37.51
N ALA A 8 27.17 -5.50 36.43
CA ALA A 8 27.05 -6.13 35.11
C ALA A 8 28.39 -6.65 34.57
N TYR A 9 29.49 -5.88 34.73
CA TYR A 9 30.84 -6.30 34.33
C TYR A 9 31.35 -7.51 35.14
N LEU A 10 31.05 -7.56 36.44
CA LEU A 10 31.39 -8.70 37.30
C LEU A 10 30.59 -9.95 36.91
N LEU A 11 29.32 -9.80 36.53
CA LEU A 11 28.46 -10.91 36.10
C LEU A 11 28.79 -11.41 34.68
N SER A 12 29.15 -10.50 33.76
CA SER A 12 29.46 -10.81 32.36
C SER A 12 30.92 -11.23 32.13
N GLY A 13 31.80 -11.04 33.11
CA GLY A 13 33.19 -11.48 33.05
C GLY A 13 34.13 -10.62 33.86
N GLY A 14 34.24 -10.90 35.17
CA GLY A 14 35.48 -10.64 35.88
C GLY A 14 36.64 -11.35 35.16
N SER A 15 37.72 -10.60 34.95
CA SER A 15 39.03 -10.99 34.39
C SER A 15 39.26 -12.51 34.20
N ALA A 16 39.50 -12.93 32.94
CA ALA A 16 39.96 -14.25 32.46
C ALA A 16 38.94 -15.24 31.83
N LYS A 17 38.17 -14.80 30.82
CA LYS A 17 37.59 -15.72 29.80
C LYS A 17 38.20 -15.45 28.42
N PRO A 18 38.48 -16.49 27.59
CA PRO A 18 39.05 -16.29 26.26
C PRO A 18 38.09 -15.47 25.38
N HIS A 19 38.63 -14.64 24.48
CA HIS A 19 37.87 -13.79 23.54
C HIS A 19 36.78 -14.58 22.79
N TRP A 20 37.04 -15.86 22.53
CA TRP A 20 36.10 -16.80 21.92
C TRP A 20 34.81 -16.98 22.73
N SER A 21 34.89 -17.08 24.05
CA SER A 21 33.71 -17.25 24.92
C SER A 21 32.83 -16.00 24.94
N GLN A 22 33.41 -14.81 24.79
CA GLN A 22 32.65 -13.57 24.69
C GLN A 22 31.93 -13.46 23.34
N LEU A 23 32.57 -13.87 22.24
CA LEU A 23 31.94 -13.93 20.92
C LEU A 23 30.78 -14.94 20.90
N VAL A 24 30.95 -16.13 21.47
CA VAL A 24 29.89 -17.15 21.60
C VAL A 24 28.73 -16.65 22.46
N ALA A 25 29.00 -15.90 23.53
CA ALA A 25 27.94 -15.29 24.34
C ALA A 25 27.19 -14.19 23.58
N LEU A 26 27.90 -13.38 22.78
CA LEU A 26 27.29 -12.34 21.94
C LEU A 26 26.43 -12.95 20.83
N SER A 27 26.93 -13.97 20.12
CA SER A 27 26.20 -14.64 19.04
C SER A 27 24.97 -15.37 19.58
N SER A 28 25.08 -16.03 20.73
CA SER A 28 23.93 -16.67 21.38
C SER A 28 22.89 -15.65 21.87
N PHE A 29 23.32 -14.49 22.36
CA PHE A 29 22.41 -13.39 22.70
C PHE A 29 21.65 -12.89 21.47
N PHE A 30 22.34 -12.61 20.36
CA PHE A 30 21.67 -12.18 19.13
C PHE A 30 20.77 -13.26 18.54
N ALA A 31 21.21 -14.52 18.53
CA ALA A 31 20.40 -15.64 18.07
C ALA A 31 19.12 -15.79 18.90
N THR A 32 19.22 -15.65 20.23
CA THR A 32 18.07 -15.72 21.13
C THR A 32 17.13 -14.53 20.92
N SER A 33 17.68 -13.32 20.76
CA SER A 33 16.87 -12.13 20.46
C SER A 33 16.15 -12.26 19.12
N MET A 34 16.84 -12.76 18.07
CA MET A 34 16.23 -13.01 16.77
C MET A 34 15.14 -14.08 16.86
N PHE A 35 15.38 -15.16 17.61
CA PHE A 35 14.39 -16.21 17.82
C PHE A 35 13.12 -15.69 18.51
N ILE A 36 13.29 -14.90 19.57
CA ILE A 36 12.16 -14.28 20.29
C ILE A 36 11.39 -13.35 19.34
N THR A 37 12.09 -12.50 18.58
CA THR A 37 11.46 -11.63 17.58
C THR A 37 10.71 -12.42 16.52
N SER A 38 11.30 -13.51 16.01
CA SER A 38 10.65 -14.39 15.04
C SER A 38 9.39 -15.01 15.62
N TYR A 39 9.44 -15.53 16.85
CA TYR A 39 8.30 -16.16 17.49
C TYR A 39 7.11 -15.20 17.68
N TYR A 40 7.38 -13.98 18.12
CA TYR A 40 6.33 -12.95 18.22
C TYR A 40 5.84 -12.52 16.85
N ASN A 41 6.75 -12.32 15.89
CA ASN A 41 6.39 -11.98 14.52
C ASN A 41 5.48 -13.05 13.90
N ASP A 42 5.75 -14.33 14.09
CA ASP A 42 4.91 -15.43 13.60
C ASP A 42 3.51 -15.40 14.20
N THR A 43 3.40 -15.01 15.48
CA THR A 43 2.10 -14.87 16.14
C THR A 43 1.30 -13.70 15.57
N TYR A 44 1.93 -12.55 15.36
CA TYR A 44 1.30 -11.41 14.71
C TYR A 44 0.97 -11.68 13.24
N GLN A 45 1.87 -12.37 12.53
CA GLN A 45 1.69 -12.74 11.13
C GLN A 45 0.45 -13.63 10.99
N LYS A 46 0.23 -14.60 11.88
CA LYS A 46 -1.01 -15.41 11.85
C LYS A 46 -2.27 -14.56 11.98
N ILE A 47 -2.26 -13.49 12.77
CA ILE A 47 -3.41 -12.59 12.90
C ILE A 47 -3.60 -11.83 11.59
N VAL A 48 -2.53 -11.30 11.01
CA VAL A 48 -2.57 -10.61 9.71
C VAL A 48 -3.07 -11.55 8.62
N ASP A 49 -2.58 -12.78 8.57
CA ASP A 49 -2.99 -13.80 7.61
C ASP A 49 -4.49 -14.12 7.75
N LEU A 50 -5.00 -14.26 8.98
CA LEU A 50 -6.42 -14.43 9.22
C LEU A 50 -7.24 -13.24 8.74
N THR A 51 -6.78 -12.00 8.98
CA THR A 51 -7.47 -10.81 8.48
C THR A 51 -7.46 -10.74 6.96
N SER A 52 -6.34 -11.06 6.31
CA SER A 52 -6.26 -11.13 4.85
C SER A 52 -7.15 -12.24 4.29
N LEU A 53 -7.26 -13.39 4.96
CA LEU A 53 -8.21 -14.44 4.56
C LEU A 53 -9.67 -13.97 4.65
N LEU A 54 -10.02 -13.17 5.66
CA LEU A 54 -11.35 -12.56 5.75
C LEU A 54 -11.58 -11.53 4.64
N GLU A 55 -10.57 -10.76 4.26
CA GLU A 55 -10.63 -9.83 3.11
C GLU A 55 -10.82 -10.59 1.80
N TYR A 56 -10.11 -11.71 1.59
CA TYR A 56 -10.31 -12.58 0.43
C TYR A 56 -11.72 -13.19 0.41
N TYR A 57 -12.24 -13.59 1.57
CA TYR A 57 -13.61 -14.07 1.67
C TYR A 57 -14.62 -12.97 1.30
N ALA A 58 -14.45 -11.75 1.80
CA ALA A 58 -15.29 -10.61 1.44
C ALA A 58 -15.20 -10.31 -0.06
N ALA A 59 -14.00 -10.34 -0.64
CA ALA A 59 -13.79 -10.16 -2.08
C ALA A 59 -14.50 -11.25 -2.92
N ARG A 60 -14.55 -12.49 -2.41
CA ARG A 60 -15.28 -13.60 -3.04
C ARG A 60 -16.80 -13.41 -2.96
N VAL A 61 -17.35 -12.98 -1.83
CA VAL A 61 -18.78 -12.67 -1.72
C VAL A 61 -19.17 -11.59 -2.74
N LEU A 62 -18.36 -10.53 -2.86
CA LEU A 62 -18.55 -9.50 -3.89
C LEU A 62 -18.44 -10.06 -5.31
N ASP A 63 -17.57 -11.04 -5.55
CA ASP A 63 -17.47 -11.72 -6.85
C ASP A 63 -18.73 -12.54 -7.17
N GLU A 64 -19.29 -13.26 -6.20
CA GLU A 64 -20.55 -14.00 -6.34
C GLU A 64 -21.74 -13.05 -6.65
N GLU A 65 -21.71 -11.82 -6.12
CA GLU A 65 -22.65 -10.73 -6.46
C GLU A 65 -22.36 -10.08 -7.83
N GLY A 66 -21.25 -10.42 -8.48
CA GLY A 66 -20.86 -9.92 -9.79
C GLY A 66 -20.17 -8.56 -9.77
N PHE A 67 -19.68 -8.10 -8.61
CA PHE A 67 -19.05 -6.78 -8.43
C PHE A 67 -17.84 -6.54 -9.36
N TRP A 68 -17.02 -7.56 -9.58
CA TRP A 68 -15.82 -7.48 -10.44
C TRP A 68 -16.12 -7.66 -11.93
N SER A 69 -17.38 -7.91 -12.31
CA SER A 69 -17.76 -8.06 -13.71
C SER A 69 -17.76 -6.71 -14.44
N THR A 70 -17.32 -6.71 -15.71
CA THR A 70 -17.26 -5.47 -16.49
C THR A 70 -18.66 -4.99 -16.85
N LYS A 71 -18.82 -3.65 -16.90
CA LYS A 71 -20.06 -2.96 -17.29
C LYS A 71 -20.64 -3.41 -18.64
N GLU A 72 -19.91 -4.11 -19.50
CA GLU A 72 -20.41 -4.68 -20.76
C GLU A 72 -21.25 -5.96 -20.53
N LYS A 73 -20.78 -6.90 -19.69
CA LYS A 73 -21.55 -8.08 -19.27
C LYS A 73 -22.72 -7.68 -18.35
N GLU A 74 -22.53 -6.63 -17.58
CA GLU A 74 -23.58 -6.03 -16.76
C GLU A 74 -24.54 -5.17 -17.60
N ARG A 75 -24.11 -4.59 -18.74
CA ARG A 75 -24.94 -3.76 -19.65
C ARG A 75 -26.06 -4.55 -20.25
N GLU A 76 -25.86 -5.80 -20.64
CA GLU A 76 -26.91 -6.63 -21.23
C GLU A 76 -28.01 -6.94 -20.20
N LYS A 77 -27.63 -7.26 -18.96
CA LYS A 77 -28.56 -7.44 -17.83
C LYS A 77 -29.20 -6.12 -17.40
N ARG A 78 -28.43 -5.02 -17.39
CA ARG A 78 -28.90 -3.68 -17.04
C ARG A 78 -29.76 -3.08 -18.15
N LEU A 79 -29.60 -3.38 -19.44
CA LEU A 79 -30.44 -2.87 -20.54
C LEU A 79 -31.89 -3.33 -20.37
N LEU A 80 -32.10 -4.57 -19.95
CA LEU A 80 -33.42 -5.12 -19.63
C LEU A 80 -34.05 -4.43 -18.42
N LEU A 81 -33.27 -4.17 -17.36
CA LEU A 81 -33.74 -3.45 -16.17
C LEU A 81 -33.89 -1.93 -16.42
N LEU A 82 -33.05 -1.34 -17.26
CA LEU A 82 -33.05 0.07 -17.65
C LEU A 82 -34.26 0.40 -18.50
N GLN A 83 -34.67 -0.47 -19.43
CA GLN A 83 -35.91 -0.28 -20.19
C GLN A 83 -37.14 -0.19 -19.26
N GLN A 84 -37.12 -0.96 -18.17
CA GLN A 84 -38.18 -0.98 -17.15
C GLN A 84 -38.10 0.23 -16.18
N GLN A 85 -36.89 0.70 -15.86
CA GLN A 85 -36.67 1.84 -14.97
C GLN A 85 -36.77 3.19 -15.69
N GLN A 86 -36.47 3.28 -16.98
CA GLN A 86 -36.56 4.49 -17.79
C GLN A 86 -38.01 5.01 -17.86
N GLN A 87 -38.99 4.10 -17.91
CA GLN A 87 -40.42 4.43 -17.77
C GLN A 87 -40.78 5.01 -16.39
N ARG A 88 -40.04 4.68 -15.33
CA ARG A 88 -40.22 5.21 -13.96
C ARG A 88 -39.43 6.49 -13.69
N LEU A 89 -38.33 6.71 -14.41
CA LEU A 89 -37.47 7.87 -14.24
C LEU A 89 -37.96 9.09 -15.03
N GLU A 90 -38.61 8.90 -16.19
CA GLU A 90 -39.23 10.02 -16.93
C GLU A 90 -40.32 10.72 -16.11
N SER A 91 -41.03 10.00 -15.24
CA SER A 91 -42.01 10.60 -14.31
C SER A 91 -41.35 11.35 -13.15
N CYS A 92 -40.28 10.80 -12.55
CA CYS A 92 -39.57 11.45 -11.44
C CYS A 92 -38.63 12.59 -11.86
N TRP A 93 -38.06 12.54 -13.07
CA TRP A 93 -37.19 13.57 -13.64
C TRP A 93 -37.94 14.89 -13.87
N SER A 94 -39.20 14.82 -14.31
CA SER A 94 -40.06 16.01 -14.41
C SER A 94 -40.24 16.73 -13.06
N ALA A 95 -40.21 15.99 -11.95
CA ALA A 95 -40.34 16.52 -10.59
C ALA A 95 -39.02 17.03 -9.98
N ALA A 96 -37.89 16.41 -10.32
CA ALA A 96 -36.58 16.73 -9.75
C ALA A 96 -35.84 17.86 -10.48
N LEU A 97 -36.13 18.08 -11.78
CA LEU A 97 -35.56 19.20 -12.56
C LEU A 97 -35.96 20.58 -11.98
N ALA A 98 -37.10 20.63 -11.26
CA ALA A 98 -37.53 21.79 -10.50
C ALA A 98 -36.70 22.04 -9.23
N ALA A 99 -36.09 21.01 -8.64
CA ALA A 99 -35.38 21.10 -7.37
C ALA A 99 -33.86 21.34 -7.51
N ALA A 100 -33.25 20.93 -8.63
CA ALA A 100 -31.79 20.96 -8.82
C ALA A 100 -31.23 22.30 -9.35
N THR A 101 -32.10 23.28 -9.63
CA THR A 101 -31.70 24.61 -10.12
C THR A 101 -31.10 25.50 -9.00
N GLU A 102 -31.19 25.07 -7.74
CA GLU A 102 -30.94 25.93 -6.56
C GLU A 102 -29.58 25.74 -5.87
N ALA A 103 -28.83 24.66 -6.09
CA ALA A 103 -27.78 24.23 -5.13
C ALA A 103 -26.29 24.41 -5.58
N LYS A 104 -25.94 25.46 -6.31
CA LYS A 104 -24.54 25.72 -6.76
C LYS A 104 -23.58 26.01 -5.57
N ASP A 105 -22.64 25.10 -5.25
CA ASP A 105 -21.35 25.51 -4.63
C ASP A 105 -20.19 24.50 -4.69
N PHE A 106 -18.98 25.01 -4.48
CA PHE A 106 -17.66 24.55 -4.88
C PHE A 106 -16.71 24.45 -3.66
N ASN A 107 -16.40 23.23 -3.19
CA ASN A 107 -15.45 23.01 -2.09
C ASN A 107 -14.31 22.07 -2.51
N SER A 108 -13.34 22.62 -3.24
CA SER A 108 -12.07 21.97 -3.60
C SER A 108 -10.95 22.54 -2.74
N LEU A 109 -10.50 21.78 -1.72
CA LEU A 109 -9.12 21.67 -1.22
C LEU A 109 -9.10 21.21 0.24
N LYS A 110 -9.21 19.90 0.48
CA LYS A 110 -8.72 19.24 1.70
C LYS A 110 -8.24 17.83 1.35
N GLY A 111 -7.16 17.76 0.58
CA GLY A 111 -6.55 16.50 0.14
C GLY A 111 -5.32 16.13 0.98
N PRO A 112 -4.97 14.84 1.08
CA PRO A 112 -3.71 14.42 1.67
C PRO A 112 -2.53 15.01 0.90
N LEU A 113 -1.46 15.37 1.62
CA LEU A 113 -0.28 15.98 1.02
C LEU A 113 0.49 14.96 0.16
N ARG A 114 0.93 15.39 -1.02
CA ARG A 114 1.83 14.61 -1.89
C ARG A 114 3.24 14.59 -1.27
N ALA A 115 3.91 13.44 -1.34
CA ALA A 115 5.30 13.31 -0.90
C ALA A 115 6.21 14.33 -1.62
N PHE A 116 7.21 14.87 -0.91
CA PHE A 116 8.13 15.89 -1.43
C PHE A 116 9.59 15.42 -1.32
N SER A 117 10.33 15.51 -2.42
CA SER A 117 11.77 15.23 -2.47
C SER A 117 12.45 16.20 -3.44
N LEU A 118 13.46 16.92 -2.94
CA LEU A 118 14.26 17.88 -3.69
C LEU A 118 15.70 17.87 -3.19
N SER A 119 16.64 17.54 -4.08
CA SER A 119 18.08 17.56 -3.84
C SER A 119 18.83 17.86 -5.13
N PHE A 120 20.15 18.07 -5.04
CA PHE A 120 21.00 18.27 -6.21
C PHE A 120 21.10 17.02 -7.10
N THR A 121 20.92 15.82 -6.53
CA THR A 121 21.10 14.54 -7.23
C THR A 121 19.79 13.93 -7.72
N SER A 122 18.66 14.23 -7.06
CA SER A 122 17.34 13.66 -7.39
C SER A 122 16.18 14.53 -6.88
N ASN A 123 15.02 14.40 -7.52
CA ASN A 123 13.77 15.04 -7.09
C ASN A 123 12.54 14.25 -7.58
N ASN A 124 11.38 14.50 -6.97
CA ASN A 124 10.09 13.92 -7.39
C ASN A 124 9.11 14.97 -7.99
N LEU A 125 9.63 16.14 -8.35
CA LEU A 125 8.88 17.29 -8.87
C LEU A 125 8.89 17.35 -10.40
N SER A 126 9.94 16.81 -11.04
CA SER A 126 10.14 16.80 -12.50
C SER A 126 9.20 15.87 -13.27
N GLY A 127 8.40 15.05 -12.58
CA GLY A 127 7.44 14.13 -13.17
C GLY A 127 6.36 13.71 -12.18
N ASN A 128 5.32 13.06 -12.70
CA ASN A 128 4.23 12.51 -11.90
C ASN A 128 3.92 11.08 -12.35
N TRP A 129 3.72 10.18 -11.40
CA TRP A 129 3.42 8.76 -11.61
C TRP A 129 1.91 8.46 -11.63
N GLY A 130 1.09 9.45 -11.29
CA GLY A 130 -0.36 9.29 -11.18
C GLY A 130 -0.78 8.63 -9.87
N ASP A 131 -2.04 8.23 -9.83
CA ASP A 131 -2.64 7.54 -8.68
C ASP A 131 -2.46 6.03 -8.79
N TYR A 132 -2.89 5.28 -7.77
CA TYR A 132 -2.76 3.82 -7.76
C TYR A 132 -3.47 3.15 -8.95
N VAL A 133 -4.62 3.69 -9.37
CA VAL A 133 -5.42 3.22 -10.50
C VAL A 133 -5.03 3.97 -11.78
N ASN A 134 -5.15 5.30 -11.79
CA ASN A 134 -4.83 6.14 -12.96
C ASN A 134 -3.34 6.48 -12.98
N ARG A 135 -2.53 5.48 -13.32
CA ARG A 135 -1.07 5.61 -13.44
C ARG A 135 -0.68 6.32 -14.74
N GLN A 136 0.45 7.01 -14.70
CA GLN A 136 1.02 7.67 -15.87
C GLN A 136 2.54 7.60 -15.86
N ASP A 137 3.13 7.75 -17.04
CA ASP A 137 4.58 7.75 -17.21
C ASP A 137 5.19 9.04 -16.65
N ASN A 138 6.17 8.90 -15.76
CA ASN A 138 6.88 10.02 -15.17
C ASN A 138 7.85 10.72 -16.14
N LYS A 139 8.20 10.09 -17.26
CA LYS A 139 9.05 10.68 -18.32
C LYS A 139 8.20 11.18 -19.48
N ASN A 140 8.62 12.31 -20.04
CA ASN A 140 8.02 12.88 -21.24
C ASN A 140 8.31 12.03 -22.49
N ALA A 141 7.60 12.29 -23.59
CA ALA A 141 7.69 11.49 -24.80
C ALA A 141 9.11 11.38 -25.40
N ILE A 142 9.94 12.42 -25.24
CA ILE A 142 11.29 12.48 -25.80
C ILE A 142 12.25 11.54 -25.07
N MET A 143 12.12 11.43 -23.74
CA MET A 143 13.02 10.62 -22.91
C MET A 143 12.57 9.16 -22.74
N ARG A 144 11.37 8.80 -23.18
CA ARG A 144 10.84 7.42 -23.06
C ARG A 144 11.70 6.38 -23.78
N PRO A 145 12.17 6.60 -25.03
CA PRO A 145 13.01 5.61 -25.72
C PRO A 145 14.36 5.39 -25.04
N SER A 146 14.90 6.41 -24.39
CA SER A 146 16.18 6.37 -23.67
C SER A 146 16.03 6.11 -22.17
N ARG A 147 14.89 5.56 -21.71
CA ARG A 147 14.64 5.25 -20.29
C ARG A 147 15.79 4.52 -19.58
N PRO A 148 16.45 3.52 -20.19
CA PRO A 148 17.56 2.82 -19.52
C PRO A 148 18.72 3.74 -19.10
N MET A 149 18.87 4.92 -19.72
CA MET A 149 19.90 5.90 -19.35
C MET A 149 19.59 6.65 -18.05
N PHE A 150 18.35 6.56 -17.53
CA PHE A 150 17.90 7.25 -16.33
C PHE A 150 17.68 6.30 -15.15
N THR A 151 18.31 5.12 -15.19
CA THR A 151 18.20 4.07 -14.16
C THR A 151 19.57 3.50 -13.85
N ASP A 152 19.91 3.37 -12.57
CA ASP A 152 21.15 2.71 -12.16
C ASP A 152 21.14 1.20 -12.46
N VAL A 153 19.95 0.59 -12.44
CA VAL A 153 19.71 -0.82 -12.74
C VAL A 153 18.50 -0.94 -13.67
N PHE A 154 18.64 -1.70 -14.76
CA PHE A 154 17.56 -1.94 -15.72
C PHE A 154 17.32 -3.45 -15.91
N ILE A 155 16.11 -3.90 -15.64
CA ILE A 155 15.67 -5.28 -15.87
C ILE A 155 14.73 -5.27 -17.09
N PRO A 156 15.12 -5.84 -18.24
CA PRO A 156 14.30 -5.84 -19.46
C PRO A 156 13.10 -6.79 -19.34
N PRO A 157 12.03 -6.58 -20.15
CA PRO A 157 10.90 -7.49 -20.20
C PRO A 157 11.32 -8.83 -20.83
N THR A 158 10.68 -9.92 -20.38
CA THR A 158 10.69 -11.19 -21.11
C THR A 158 9.78 -11.06 -22.33
N LYS A 159 10.26 -11.49 -23.50
CA LYS A 159 9.52 -11.46 -24.76
C LYS A 159 9.31 -12.87 -25.27
#